data_AF-A0A7S4JA35-F1
#
_entry.id   AF-A0A7S4JA35-F1
#
_cell.length_a   1.000
_cell.length_b   1.000
_cell.length_c   1.000
_cell.angle_alpha   90.00
_cell.angle_beta   90.00
_cell.angle_gamma   90.00
#
_symmetry.space_group_name_H-M   'P 1'
#
loop_
_entity.id
_entity.type
_entity.pdbx_description
1 polymer ?
#
loop_
_entity_poly.entity_id
_entity_poly.type
_entity_poly.pdbx_seq_one_letter_code
_entity_poly.pdbx_strand_id
1 'polypeptide(L)'
;MGRILLGLCETGAWGCFDEFNRLEERILSAVSQQILTIQSAVREGRREIELIGRSLNLNPSIGIFVTMNPGYAGRSNLPDNLKQLFRSVAMTKPDSEMIAQIMLYTQGFRHARLLSRKVVPLFRLCSDQLSSCVHYDFGLRALKSVLAGAGQAKRGMKMQTNKEGEEEEILIKSICGAVVPKLLPDDISLFSSLLLDVFPNAQVKGFSDDTLLPHIEAVCSDYGYTASPQFVEKLMQLQQTLSIHHGVMLV
;
A
#
# COMPACT_ATOMS: atom_id res chain seq x y z
N MET A 1 -21.01 14.89 -7.63
CA MET A 1 -20.36 14.49 -8.89
C MET A 1 -20.48 15.54 -9.99
N GLY A 2 -21.69 15.96 -10.37
CA GLY A 2 -21.91 16.92 -11.46
C GLY A 2 -21.08 18.21 -11.40
N ARG A 3 -20.99 18.86 -10.22
CA ARG A 3 -20.15 20.04 -10.02
C ARG A 3 -18.65 19.79 -10.24
N ILE A 4 -18.17 18.58 -9.97
CA ILE A 4 -16.77 18.21 -10.20
C ILE A 4 -16.52 18.09 -11.70
N LEU A 5 -17.43 17.43 -12.42
CA LEU A 5 -17.35 17.30 -13.88
C LEU A 5 -17.40 18.67 -14.58
N LEU A 6 -18.26 19.58 -14.11
CA LEU A 6 -18.28 20.97 -14.57
C LEU A 6 -16.89 21.63 -14.45
N GLY A 7 -16.28 21.54 -13.26
CA GLY A 7 -14.95 22.10 -13.03
C GLY A 7 -13.86 21.45 -13.90
N LEU A 8 -13.92 20.14 -14.13
CA LEU A 8 -13.00 19.46 -15.05
C LEU A 8 -13.16 19.93 -16.49
N CYS A 9 -14.39 20.18 -16.94
CA CYS A 9 -14.68 20.66 -18.29
C CYS A 9 -14.11 22.06 -18.54
N GLU A 10 -14.22 22.96 -17.57
CA GLU A 10 -13.68 24.32 -17.71
C GLU A 10 -12.15 24.35 -17.59
N THR A 11 -11.59 23.57 -16.66
CA THR A 11 -10.14 23.56 -16.40
C THR A 11 -9.36 22.74 -17.43
N GLY A 12 -9.97 21.72 -18.04
CA GLY A 12 -9.27 20.75 -18.89
C GLY A 12 -8.42 19.76 -18.09
N ALA A 13 -8.61 19.67 -16.77
CA ALA A 13 -7.85 18.76 -15.91
C ALA A 13 -8.28 17.29 -16.10
N TRP A 14 -7.44 16.38 -15.60
CA TRP A 14 -7.72 14.94 -15.62
C TRP A 14 -8.26 14.50 -14.26
N GLY A 15 -9.51 14.05 -14.24
CA GLY A 15 -10.13 13.44 -13.07
C GLY A 15 -9.85 11.95 -13.01
N CYS A 16 -9.12 11.50 -12.00
CA CYS A 16 -8.97 10.08 -11.66
C CYS A 16 -9.84 9.78 -10.44
N PHE A 17 -10.96 9.09 -10.65
CA PHE A 17 -11.89 8.75 -9.58
C PHE A 17 -11.59 7.35 -9.06
N ASP A 18 -11.04 7.31 -7.85
CA ASP A 18 -10.69 6.06 -7.18
C ASP A 18 -11.92 5.37 -6.59
N GLU A 19 -11.94 4.03 -6.62
CA GLU A 19 -13.03 3.18 -6.09
C GLU A 19 -14.42 3.57 -6.60
N PHE A 20 -14.54 3.89 -7.88
CA PHE A 20 -15.76 4.46 -8.48
C PHE A 20 -17.00 3.58 -8.29
N ASN A 21 -16.79 2.27 -8.16
CA ASN A 21 -17.83 1.29 -7.92
C ASN A 21 -18.35 1.22 -6.47
N ARG A 22 -17.93 2.13 -5.58
CA ARG A 22 -18.55 2.35 -4.26
C ARG A 22 -19.76 3.29 -4.31
N LEU A 23 -19.98 3.97 -5.43
CA LEU A 23 -21.15 4.81 -5.62
C LEU A 23 -22.41 3.98 -5.81
N GLU A 24 -23.53 4.49 -5.30
CA GLU A 24 -24.84 3.89 -5.52
C GLU A 24 -25.19 3.84 -7.02
N GLU A 25 -25.90 2.78 -7.42
CA GLU A 25 -26.26 2.53 -8.83
C GLU A 25 -27.05 3.68 -9.48
N ARG A 26 -27.93 4.33 -8.70
CA ARG A 26 -28.70 5.51 -9.16
C ARG A 26 -27.78 6.68 -9.51
N ILE A 27 -26.74 6.89 -8.70
CA ILE A 27 -25.74 7.94 -8.93
C ILE A 27 -24.91 7.59 -10.17
N LEU A 28 -24.47 6.33 -10.30
CA LEU A 28 -23.71 5.86 -11.47
C LEU A 28 -24.48 6.06 -12.78
N SER A 29 -25.79 5.80 -12.78
CA SER A 29 -26.66 5.99 -13.94
C SER A 29 -26.82 7.47 -14.31
N ALA A 30 -26.95 8.38 -13.34
CA ALA A 30 -27.00 9.81 -13.62
C ALA A 30 -25.66 10.35 -14.14
N VAL A 31 -24.55 9.82 -13.62
CA VAL A 31 -23.20 10.21 -14.04
C VAL A 31 -22.85 9.69 -15.44
N SER A 32 -23.38 8.55 -15.86
CA SER A 32 -23.14 8.01 -17.21
C SER A 32 -23.62 8.95 -18.30
N GLN A 33 -24.81 9.55 -18.14
CA GLN A 33 -25.32 10.56 -19.06
C GLN A 33 -24.40 11.78 -19.13
N GLN A 34 -23.91 12.25 -17.98
CA GLN A 34 -23.00 13.40 -17.93
C GLN A 34 -21.68 13.11 -18.66
N ILE A 35 -21.09 11.93 -18.44
CA ILE A 35 -19.86 11.51 -19.11
C ILE A 35 -20.07 11.36 -20.62
N LEU A 36 -21.19 10.77 -21.05
CA LEU A 36 -21.51 10.61 -22.47
C LEU A 36 -21.63 11.97 -23.18
N THR A 37 -22.31 12.94 -22.56
CA THR A 37 -22.43 14.31 -23.11
C THR A 37 -21.06 14.95 -23.27
N ILE A 38 -20.19 14.82 -22.25
CA ILE A 38 -18.82 15.34 -22.29
C ILE A 38 -18.01 14.67 -23.42
N GLN A 39 -18.00 13.34 -23.48
CA GLN A 39 -17.24 12.60 -24.48
C GLN A 39 -17.70 12.92 -25.91
N SER A 40 -19.01 13.06 -26.13
CA SER A 40 -19.57 13.42 -27.43
C SER A 40 -19.17 14.84 -27.83
N ALA A 41 -19.27 15.80 -26.92
CA ALA A 41 -18.87 17.18 -27.18
C ALA A 41 -17.37 17.32 -27.51
N VAL A 42 -16.50 16.57 -26.80
CA VAL A 42 -15.06 16.51 -27.10
C VAL A 42 -14.82 15.88 -28.48
N ARG A 43 -15.48 14.75 -28.79
CA ARG A 43 -15.33 14.05 -30.08
C ARG A 43 -15.75 14.91 -31.28
N GLU A 44 -16.79 15.72 -31.10
CA GLU A 44 -17.29 16.63 -32.12
C GLU A 44 -16.52 17.96 -32.19
N GLY A 45 -15.54 18.18 -31.31
CA GLY A 45 -14.73 19.41 -31.28
C GLY A 45 -15.52 20.65 -30.85
N ARG A 46 -16.58 20.47 -30.05
CA ARG A 46 -17.37 21.60 -29.53
C ARG A 46 -16.54 22.43 -28.55
N ARG A 47 -16.71 23.76 -28.59
CA ARG A 47 -16.07 24.71 -27.66
C ARG A 47 -16.91 24.99 -26.41
N GLU A 48 -18.20 24.71 -26.48
CA GLU A 48 -19.16 24.90 -25.41
C GLU A 48 -19.98 23.62 -25.22
N ILE A 49 -20.38 23.37 -23.98
CA ILE A 49 -21.19 22.24 -23.59
C ILE A 49 -22.24 22.71 -22.59
N GLU A 50 -23.43 22.11 -22.65
CA GLU A 50 -24.43 22.26 -21.61
C GLU A 50 -24.45 21.01 -20.73
N LEU A 51 -24.26 21.20 -19.43
CA LEU A 51 -24.27 20.11 -18.45
C LEU A 51 -25.04 20.56 -17.20
N ILE A 52 -26.07 19.81 -16.82
CA ILE A 52 -26.91 20.10 -15.63
C ILE A 52 -27.55 21.50 -15.70
N GLY A 53 -28.02 21.89 -16.89
CA GLY A 53 -28.67 23.19 -17.13
C GLY A 53 -27.71 24.38 -17.04
N ARG A 54 -26.40 24.17 -17.17
CA ARG A 54 -25.39 25.22 -17.25
C ARG A 54 -24.57 25.08 -18.51
N SER A 55 -24.46 26.17 -19.26
CA SER A 55 -23.52 26.28 -20.39
C SER A 55 -22.15 26.71 -19.88
N LEU A 56 -21.11 26.04 -20.35
CA LEU A 56 -19.72 26.31 -20.00
C LEU A 56 -18.81 26.08 -21.20
N ASN A 57 -17.64 26.72 -21.15
CA ASN A 57 -16.58 26.46 -22.11
C ASN A 57 -16.02 25.05 -21.86
N LEU A 58 -15.93 24.27 -22.93
CA LEU A 58 -15.35 22.93 -22.91
C LEU A 58 -13.89 23.02 -23.32
N ASN A 59 -13.00 22.67 -22.39
CA ASN A 59 -11.60 22.47 -22.69
C ASN A 59 -11.38 21.04 -23.23
N PRO A 60 -10.88 20.87 -24.47
CA PRO A 60 -10.70 19.55 -25.09
C PRO A 60 -9.63 18.68 -24.40
N SER A 61 -8.81 19.24 -23.51
CA SER A 61 -7.79 18.50 -22.75
C SER A 61 -8.35 17.68 -21.58
N ILE A 62 -9.65 17.78 -21.28
CA ILE A 62 -10.29 17.03 -20.19
C ILE A 62 -10.05 15.51 -20.31
N GLY A 63 -9.73 14.89 -19.18
CA GLY A 63 -9.61 13.44 -19.04
C GLY A 63 -10.49 12.92 -17.90
N ILE A 64 -11.17 11.79 -18.12
CA ILE A 64 -11.95 11.11 -17.08
C ILE A 64 -11.49 9.67 -17.00
N PHE A 65 -10.98 9.30 -15.82
CA PHE A 65 -10.49 7.97 -15.51
C PHE A 65 -11.16 7.47 -14.23
N VAL A 66 -11.41 6.18 -14.16
CA VAL A 66 -12.01 5.54 -13.00
C VAL A 66 -11.18 4.31 -12.64
N THR A 67 -11.03 4.05 -11.35
CA THR A 67 -10.56 2.75 -10.87
C THR A 67 -11.73 2.00 -10.24
N MET A 68 -11.68 0.69 -10.35
CA MET A 68 -12.63 -0.21 -9.69
C MET A 68 -11.87 -1.45 -9.26
N ASN A 69 -12.14 -1.97 -8.06
CA ASN A 69 -11.70 -3.32 -7.73
C ASN A 69 -12.94 -4.21 -7.55
N PRO A 70 -13.26 -5.07 -8.54
CA PRO A 70 -14.39 -5.97 -8.46
C PRO A 70 -14.18 -7.00 -7.34
N GLY A 71 -15.27 -7.53 -6.79
CA GLY A 71 -15.24 -8.64 -5.81
C GLY A 71 -15.02 -8.26 -4.34
N TYR A 72 -14.89 -6.97 -4.01
CA TYR A 72 -14.85 -6.52 -2.62
C TYR A 72 -16.26 -6.15 -2.10
N ALA A 73 -16.48 -6.36 -0.80
CA ALA A 73 -17.75 -6.06 -0.14
C ALA A 73 -18.15 -4.57 -0.29
N GLY A 74 -19.45 -4.32 -0.44
CA GLY A 74 -20.00 -2.96 -0.57
C GLY A 74 -19.70 -2.28 -1.90
N ARG A 75 -19.32 -3.04 -2.95
CA ARG A 75 -19.09 -2.50 -4.29
C ARG A 75 -20.16 -2.98 -5.28
N SER A 76 -20.75 -2.03 -6.00
CA SER A 76 -21.75 -2.29 -7.02
C SER A 76 -21.07 -2.67 -8.35
N ASN A 77 -21.76 -3.48 -9.17
CA ASN A 77 -21.34 -3.63 -10.55
C ASN A 77 -21.63 -2.33 -11.31
N LEU A 78 -20.72 -1.94 -12.20
CA LEU A 78 -20.98 -0.82 -13.09
C LEU A 78 -22.12 -1.20 -14.06
N PRO A 79 -23.11 -0.31 -14.28
CA PRO A 79 -24.10 -0.46 -15.34
C PRO A 79 -23.44 -0.63 -16.71
N ASP A 80 -24.01 -1.46 -17.60
CA ASP A 80 -23.38 -1.79 -18.89
C ASP A 80 -23.26 -0.59 -19.83
N ASN A 81 -24.24 0.32 -19.79
CA ASN A 81 -24.17 1.60 -20.49
C ASN A 81 -22.96 2.43 -20.05
N LEU A 82 -22.62 2.42 -18.76
CA LEU A 82 -21.47 3.13 -18.22
C LEU A 82 -20.16 2.43 -18.60
N LYS A 83 -20.12 1.08 -18.56
CA LYS A 83 -18.94 0.32 -19.00
C LYS A 83 -18.56 0.63 -20.46
N GLN A 84 -19.55 0.80 -21.34
CA GLN A 84 -19.32 1.13 -22.75
C GLN A 84 -18.66 2.50 -22.97
N LEU A 85 -18.79 3.43 -22.01
CA LEU A 85 -18.13 4.75 -22.06
C LEU A 85 -16.63 4.69 -21.73
N PHE A 86 -16.16 3.56 -21.19
CA PHE A 86 -14.78 3.41 -20.76
C PHE A 86 -14.05 2.31 -21.53
N ARG A 87 -12.78 2.56 -21.80
CA ARG A 87 -11.87 1.52 -22.25
C ARG A 87 -11.35 0.77 -21.02
N SER A 88 -11.69 -0.51 -20.90
CA SER A 88 -11.21 -1.35 -19.79
C SER A 88 -9.74 -1.71 -19.97
N VAL A 89 -8.99 -1.69 -18.87
CA VAL A 89 -7.59 -2.13 -18.79
C VAL A 89 -7.46 -3.09 -17.62
N ALA A 90 -6.96 -4.30 -17.88
CA ALA A 90 -6.76 -5.30 -16.84
C ALA A 90 -5.42 -5.05 -16.13
N MET A 91 -5.48 -4.76 -14.82
CA MET A 91 -4.31 -4.50 -13.96
C MET A 91 -4.13 -5.63 -12.93
N THR A 92 -4.26 -6.89 -13.34
CA THR A 92 -4.43 -8.05 -12.44
C THR A 92 -3.14 -8.50 -11.75
N LYS A 93 -2.00 -8.51 -12.45
CA LYS A 93 -0.74 -9.04 -11.91
C LYS A 93 0.43 -8.08 -12.19
N PRO A 94 0.95 -7.38 -11.18
CA PRO A 94 2.16 -6.58 -11.33
C PRO A 94 3.42 -7.46 -11.27
N ASP A 95 4.49 -7.00 -11.91
CA ASP A 95 5.83 -7.58 -11.74
C ASP A 95 6.45 -7.10 -10.42
N SER A 96 6.22 -7.87 -9.36
CA SER A 96 6.68 -7.51 -8.01
C SER A 96 8.20 -7.61 -7.86
N GLU A 97 8.87 -8.49 -8.61
CA GLU A 97 10.34 -8.63 -8.57
C GLU A 97 11.01 -7.39 -9.16
N MET A 98 10.56 -6.95 -10.35
CA MET A 98 11.09 -5.75 -10.99
C MET A 98 10.83 -4.50 -10.15
N ILE A 99 9.63 -4.36 -9.59
CA ILE A 99 9.30 -3.25 -8.69
C ILE A 99 10.21 -3.26 -7.46
N ALA A 100 10.37 -4.43 -6.81
CA ALA A 100 11.21 -4.54 -5.62
C ALA A 100 12.68 -4.20 -5.90
N GLN A 101 13.21 -4.69 -7.02
CA GLN A 101 14.56 -4.39 -7.48
C GLN A 101 14.78 -2.89 -7.66
N ILE A 102 13.91 -2.22 -8.41
CA ILE A 102 14.02 -0.78 -8.69
C ILE A 102 13.88 0.02 -7.38
N MET A 103 12.92 -0.33 -6.54
CA MET A 103 12.74 0.33 -5.25
C MET A 103 14.01 0.24 -4.40
N LEU A 104 14.59 -0.94 -4.24
CA LEU A 104 15.84 -1.10 -3.49
C LEU A 104 16.99 -0.28 -4.09
N TYR A 105 17.14 -0.27 -5.41
CA TYR A 105 18.14 0.57 -6.08
C TYR A 105 17.96 2.05 -5.77
N THR A 106 16.73 2.58 -5.83
CA THR A 106 16.46 3.98 -5.50
C THR A 106 16.73 4.33 -4.04
N GLN A 107 16.71 3.33 -3.15
CA GLN A 107 17.09 3.48 -1.74
C GLN A 107 18.60 3.30 -1.50
N GLY A 108 19.39 3.13 -2.57
CA GLY A 108 20.85 3.01 -2.51
C GLY A 108 21.36 1.61 -2.22
N PHE A 109 20.54 0.56 -2.35
CA PHE A 109 21.01 -0.82 -2.20
C PHE A 109 21.83 -1.24 -3.43
N ARG A 110 23.03 -1.81 -3.21
CA ARG A 110 23.89 -2.28 -4.30
C ARG A 110 23.50 -3.68 -4.79
N HIS A 111 23.04 -4.54 -3.89
CA HIS A 111 22.63 -5.92 -4.19
C HIS A 111 21.12 -6.06 -4.41
N ALA A 112 20.45 -4.98 -4.84
CA ALA A 112 19.01 -4.90 -5.02
C ALA A 112 18.42 -6.06 -5.86
N ARG A 113 19.11 -6.50 -6.91
CA ARG A 113 18.68 -7.62 -7.76
C ARG A 113 18.66 -8.97 -7.04
N LEU A 114 19.65 -9.21 -6.18
CA LEU A 114 19.73 -10.45 -5.41
C LEU A 114 18.67 -10.44 -4.29
N LEU A 115 18.52 -9.30 -3.61
CA LEU A 115 17.56 -9.11 -2.54
C LEU A 115 16.10 -9.17 -3.04
N SER A 116 15.78 -8.60 -4.21
CA SER A 116 14.44 -8.67 -4.79
C SER A 116 14.00 -10.10 -5.09
N ARG A 117 14.92 -10.92 -5.59
CA ARG A 117 14.74 -12.36 -5.85
C ARG A 117 14.57 -13.21 -4.59
N LYS A 118 14.91 -12.68 -3.42
CA LYS A 118 14.67 -13.33 -2.12
C LYS A 118 13.34 -12.86 -1.51
N VAL A 119 13.14 -11.55 -1.41
CA VAL A 119 11.98 -10.98 -0.70
C VAL A 119 10.65 -11.27 -1.38
N VAL A 120 10.58 -11.28 -2.71
CA VAL A 120 9.32 -11.52 -3.43
C VAL A 120 8.86 -12.97 -3.27
N PRO A 121 9.71 -13.98 -3.45
CA PRO A 121 9.36 -15.35 -3.09
C PRO A 121 9.00 -15.52 -1.61
N LEU A 122 9.70 -14.86 -0.68
CA LEU A 122 9.33 -14.92 0.75
C LEU A 122 7.87 -14.46 0.98
N PHE A 123 7.48 -13.31 0.42
CA PHE A 123 6.11 -12.81 0.54
C PHE A 123 5.08 -13.76 -0.07
N ARG A 124 5.44 -14.41 -1.19
CA ARG A 124 4.60 -15.44 -1.80
C ARG A 124 4.47 -16.67 -0.90
N LEU A 125 5.58 -17.17 -0.35
CA LEU A 125 5.58 -18.29 0.59
C LEU A 125 4.74 -17.98 1.84
N CYS A 126 4.85 -16.76 2.37
CA CYS A 126 4.04 -16.31 3.50
C CYS A 126 2.54 -16.32 3.13
N SER A 127 2.17 -15.84 1.94
CA SER A 127 0.79 -15.86 1.47
C SER A 127 0.25 -17.28 1.23
N ASP A 128 1.11 -18.22 0.81
CA ASP A 128 0.71 -19.56 0.41
C ASP A 128 0.72 -20.55 1.60
N GLN A 129 1.56 -20.32 2.62
CA GLN A 129 1.79 -21.29 3.71
C GLN A 129 1.32 -20.85 5.10
N LEU A 130 1.24 -19.54 5.38
CA LEU A 130 0.72 -19.07 6.67
C LEU A 130 -0.79 -19.25 6.74
N SER A 131 -1.33 -19.19 7.96
CA SER A 131 -2.76 -19.28 8.19
C SER A 131 -3.54 -18.19 7.44
N SER A 132 -4.72 -18.53 6.92
CA SER A 132 -5.59 -17.59 6.21
C SER A 132 -6.31 -16.65 7.20
N CYS A 133 -5.62 -15.60 7.62
CA CYS A 133 -6.14 -14.58 8.52
C CYS A 133 -6.61 -13.33 7.76
N VAL A 134 -7.77 -12.78 8.13
CA VAL A 134 -8.38 -11.61 7.45
C VAL A 134 -7.53 -10.33 7.50
N HIS A 135 -6.64 -10.22 8.49
CA HIS A 135 -5.77 -9.06 8.69
C HIS A 135 -4.37 -9.24 8.09
N TYR A 136 -4.06 -10.42 7.54
CA TYR A 136 -2.79 -10.64 6.85
C TYR A 136 -2.79 -9.97 5.48
N ASP A 137 -1.70 -9.28 5.17
CA ASP A 137 -1.50 -8.62 3.89
C ASP A 137 -0.06 -8.86 3.43
N PHE A 138 0.08 -9.73 2.44
CA PHE A 138 1.34 -10.00 1.73
C PHE A 138 1.31 -9.47 0.29
N GLY A 139 0.40 -8.51 0.01
CA GLY A 139 0.28 -7.89 -1.29
C GLY A 139 1.36 -6.83 -1.57
N LEU A 140 1.26 -6.19 -2.75
CA LEU A 140 2.23 -5.21 -3.21
C LEU A 140 2.36 -3.99 -2.27
N ARG A 141 1.29 -3.62 -1.56
CA ARG A 141 1.32 -2.52 -0.58
C ARG A 141 2.21 -2.85 0.61
N ALA A 142 2.08 -4.06 1.17
CA ALA A 142 2.92 -4.53 2.25
C ALA A 142 4.39 -4.64 1.82
N LEU A 143 4.64 -5.22 0.63
CA LEU A 143 5.97 -5.28 0.04
C LEU A 143 6.60 -3.89 -0.12
N LYS A 144 5.87 -2.93 -0.72
CA LYS A 144 6.32 -1.54 -0.88
C LYS A 144 6.70 -0.91 0.46
N SER A 145 5.90 -1.16 1.50
CA SER A 145 6.15 -0.63 2.85
C SER A 145 7.45 -1.17 3.46
N VAL A 146 7.68 -2.47 3.34
CA VAL A 146 8.92 -3.12 3.81
C VAL A 146 10.14 -2.55 3.10
N LEU A 147 10.08 -2.37 1.78
CA LEU A 147 11.20 -1.84 1.00
C LEU A 147 11.49 -0.37 1.34
N ALA A 148 10.44 0.43 1.56
CA ALA A 148 10.58 1.81 2.03
C ALA A 148 11.19 1.88 3.43
N GLY A 149 10.74 1.03 4.36
CA GLY A 149 11.29 0.91 5.71
C GLY A 149 12.76 0.51 5.71
N ALA A 150 13.15 -0.44 4.85
CA ALA A 150 14.55 -0.86 4.69
C ALA A 150 15.44 0.31 4.22
N GLY A 151 14.95 1.12 3.29
CA GLY A 151 15.64 2.33 2.84
C GLY A 151 15.81 3.39 3.94
N GLN A 152 14.79 3.58 4.79
CA GLN A 152 14.89 4.47 5.94
C GLN A 152 15.91 3.96 6.98
N ALA A 153 15.87 2.67 7.29
CA ALA A 153 16.82 2.04 8.20
C ALA A 153 18.27 2.17 7.69
N LYS A 154 18.50 1.96 6.39
CA LYS A 154 19.81 2.14 5.76
C LYS A 154 20.34 3.58 5.91
N ARG A 155 19.49 4.59 5.72
CA ARG A 155 19.85 6.01 5.94
C ARG A 155 20.15 6.32 7.40
N GLY A 156 19.32 5.82 8.32
CA GLY A 156 19.45 6.08 9.76
C GLY A 156 20.74 5.53 10.35
N MET A 157 21.20 4.37 9.88
CA MET A 157 22.44 3.75 10.37
C MET A 157 23.72 4.45 9.85
N LYS A 158 23.62 5.48 8.98
CA LYS A 158 24.76 6.11 8.28
C LYS A 158 25.74 5.10 7.66
N MET A 159 25.26 3.90 7.34
CA MET A 159 26.08 2.82 6.82
C MET A 159 26.51 3.19 5.40
N GLN A 160 27.79 3.51 5.24
CA GLN A 160 28.46 3.66 3.93
C GLN A 160 28.98 2.31 3.41
N THR A 161 28.83 1.26 4.21
CA THR A 161 29.33 -0.08 3.92
C THR A 161 28.41 -0.75 2.92
N ASN A 162 29.03 -1.37 1.91
CA ASN A 162 28.34 -1.93 0.74
C ASN A 162 28.50 -3.44 0.71
N LYS A 163 28.56 -4.08 1.88
CA LYS A 163 28.63 -5.54 1.98
C LYS A 163 27.22 -6.11 1.83
N GLU A 164 27.11 -7.17 1.04
CA GLU A 164 25.85 -7.88 0.79
C GLU A 164 25.14 -8.28 2.09
N GLY A 165 25.87 -8.87 3.04
CA GLY A 165 25.30 -9.36 4.30
C GLY A 165 24.67 -8.28 5.18
N GLU A 166 25.18 -7.06 5.15
CA GLU A 166 24.62 -5.93 5.91
C GLU A 166 23.33 -5.40 5.27
N GLU A 167 23.29 -5.34 3.93
CA GLU A 167 22.07 -4.98 3.19
C GLU A 167 20.96 -6.02 3.40
N GLU A 168 21.35 -7.29 3.44
CA GLU A 168 20.46 -8.40 3.77
C GLU A 168 19.90 -8.26 5.20
N GLU A 169 20.76 -7.98 6.20
CA GLU A 169 20.33 -7.78 7.58
C GLU A 169 19.35 -6.61 7.73
N ILE A 170 19.61 -5.47 7.07
CA ILE A 170 18.71 -4.32 7.07
C ILE A 170 17.34 -4.69 6.48
N LEU A 171 17.33 -5.44 5.37
CA LEU A 171 16.10 -5.88 4.74
C LEU A 171 15.33 -6.85 5.65
N ILE A 172 16.00 -7.82 6.25
CA ILE A 172 15.41 -8.77 7.21
C ILE A 172 14.79 -8.05 8.39
N LYS A 173 15.50 -7.06 8.97
CA LYS A 173 14.98 -6.24 10.07
C LYS A 173 13.70 -5.51 9.68
N SER A 174 13.65 -4.96 8.46
CA SER A 174 12.46 -4.29 7.94
C SER A 174 11.29 -5.26 7.71
N ILE A 175 11.56 -6.45 7.15
CA ILE A 175 10.56 -7.50 6.96
C ILE A 175 9.98 -7.91 8.31
N CYS A 176 10.83 -8.25 9.28
CA CYS A 176 10.40 -8.70 10.60
C CYS A 176 9.54 -7.64 11.29
N GLY A 177 9.98 -6.37 11.28
CA GLY A 177 9.23 -5.28 11.89
C GLY A 177 7.86 -5.02 11.27
N ALA A 178 7.66 -5.35 9.99
CA ALA A 178 6.39 -5.13 9.31
C ALA A 178 5.45 -6.35 9.35
N VAL A 179 6.01 -7.55 9.46
CA VAL A 179 5.26 -8.81 9.37
C VAL A 179 4.97 -9.39 10.76
N VAL A 180 5.99 -9.53 11.62
CA VAL A 180 5.88 -10.20 12.93
C VAL A 180 4.78 -9.60 13.83
N PRO A 181 4.60 -8.27 13.93
CA PRO A 181 3.56 -7.71 14.79
C PRO A 181 2.13 -8.13 14.43
N LYS A 182 1.92 -8.60 13.18
CA LYS A 182 0.61 -9.01 12.67
C LYS A 182 0.37 -10.50 12.86
N LEU A 183 1.41 -11.32 13.04
CA LEU A 183 1.29 -12.77 13.02
C LEU A 183 0.71 -13.32 14.33
N LEU A 184 -0.07 -14.39 14.20
CA LEU A 184 -0.45 -15.26 15.30
C LEU A 184 0.78 -15.98 15.87
N PRO A 185 0.79 -16.35 17.16
CA PRO A 185 1.94 -17.02 17.80
C PRO A 185 2.45 -18.26 17.04
N ASP A 186 1.54 -19.10 16.55
CA ASP A 186 1.89 -20.32 15.81
C ASP A 186 2.52 -20.00 14.44
N ASP A 187 2.02 -18.95 13.77
CA ASP A 187 2.53 -18.49 12.47
C ASP A 187 3.90 -17.79 12.59
N ILE A 188 4.28 -17.26 13.76
CA ILE A 188 5.62 -16.67 13.98
C ILE A 188 6.71 -17.73 13.81
N SER A 189 6.47 -18.95 14.32
CA SER A 189 7.41 -20.06 14.19
C SER A 189 7.56 -20.50 12.74
N LEU A 190 6.43 -20.61 12.02
CA LEU A 190 6.43 -20.95 10.60
C LEU A 190 7.10 -19.86 9.75
N PHE A 191 6.80 -18.59 10.00
CA PHE A 191 7.45 -17.46 9.35
C PHE A 191 8.97 -17.47 9.56
N SER A 192 9.44 -17.81 10.77
CA SER A 192 10.87 -17.89 11.08
C SER A 192 11.56 -18.97 10.25
N SER A 193 10.91 -20.13 10.07
CA SER A 193 11.41 -21.19 9.18
C SER A 193 11.47 -20.74 7.72
N LEU A 194 10.41 -20.12 7.21
CA LEU A 194 10.37 -19.59 5.85
C LEU A 194 11.43 -18.50 5.60
N LEU A 195 11.68 -17.67 6.61
CA LEU A 195 12.71 -16.64 6.56
C LEU A 195 14.10 -17.27 6.46
N LEU A 196 14.39 -18.31 7.25
CA LEU A 196 15.68 -19.03 7.21
C LEU A 196 15.89 -19.77 5.88
N ASP A 197 14.84 -20.33 5.30
CA ASP A 197 14.91 -20.99 3.99
C ASP A 197 15.35 -20.01 2.87
N VAL A 198 14.88 -18.76 2.94
CA VAL A 198 15.21 -17.72 1.96
C VAL A 198 16.50 -16.97 2.32
N PHE A 199 16.76 -16.80 3.61
CA PHE A 199 17.86 -16.06 4.19
C PHE A 199 18.57 -16.92 5.25
N PRO A 200 19.52 -17.80 4.86
CA PRO A 200 20.13 -18.79 5.76
C PRO A 200 20.83 -18.22 6.99
N ASN A 201 21.26 -16.95 6.94
CA ASN A 201 21.92 -16.26 8.04
C ASN A 201 20.99 -15.29 8.80
N ALA A 202 19.68 -15.35 8.56
CA ALA A 202 18.73 -14.46 9.18
C ALA A 202 18.64 -14.69 10.70
N GLN A 203 18.70 -13.61 11.47
CA GLN A 203 18.35 -13.62 12.89
C GLN A 203 17.08 -12.80 13.07
N VAL A 204 16.01 -13.44 13.54
CA VAL A 204 14.81 -12.74 14.00
C VAL A 204 15.11 -12.15 15.37
N LYS A 205 15.68 -10.95 15.39
CA LYS A 205 15.86 -10.18 16.63
C LYS A 205 14.67 -9.24 16.82
N GLY A 206 14.15 -9.21 18.05
CA GLY A 206 13.19 -8.20 18.46
C GLY A 206 13.76 -6.80 18.28
N PHE A 207 12.89 -5.84 17.91
CA PHE A 207 13.25 -4.44 17.92
C PHE A 207 13.45 -3.99 19.37
N SER A 208 14.64 -3.50 19.68
CA SER A 208 14.98 -2.88 20.96
C SER A 208 15.32 -1.41 20.71
N ASP A 209 14.69 -0.54 21.48
CA ASP A 209 15.06 0.86 21.61
C ASP A 209 15.47 1.10 23.05
N ASP A 210 16.79 1.07 23.28
CA ASP A 210 17.40 1.24 24.60
C ASP A 210 17.08 2.61 25.22
N THR A 211 16.64 3.59 24.41
CA THR A 211 16.24 4.91 24.89
C THR A 211 14.79 4.92 25.37
N LEU A 212 13.91 4.17 24.72
CA LEU A 212 12.48 4.15 25.04
C LEU A 212 12.17 3.22 26.23
N LEU A 213 12.92 2.12 26.37
CA LEU A 213 12.75 1.15 27.45
C LEU A 213 12.70 1.77 28.86
N PRO A 214 13.67 2.60 29.30
CA PRO A 214 13.63 3.19 30.64
C PRO A 214 12.45 4.13 30.84
N HIS A 215 11.97 4.80 29.78
CA HIS A 215 10.79 5.66 29.85
C HIS A 215 9.50 4.85 30.02
N ILE A 216 9.38 3.70 29.34
CA ILE A 216 8.25 2.80 29.52
C ILE A 216 8.20 2.28 30.96
N GLU A 217 9.35 1.83 31.49
CA GLU A 217 9.44 1.32 32.85
C GLU A 217 9.10 2.38 33.89
N ALA A 218 9.58 3.61 33.73
CA ALA A 218 9.26 4.74 34.60
C ALA A 218 7.75 5.04 34.61
N VAL A 219 7.13 5.14 33.42
CA VAL A 219 5.68 5.39 33.32
C VAL A 219 4.87 4.24 33.92
N CYS A 220 5.26 2.97 33.68
CA CYS A 220 4.60 1.84 34.31
C CYS A 220 4.66 1.95 35.84
N SER A 221 5.82 2.28 36.40
CA SER A 221 6.00 2.45 37.84
C SER A 221 5.14 3.59 38.41
N ASP A 222 5.07 4.74 37.75
CA ASP A 222 4.30 5.90 38.19
C ASP A 222 2.79 5.62 38.28
N TYR A 223 2.27 4.77 37.40
CA TYR A 223 0.86 4.36 37.39
C TYR A 223 0.60 3.05 38.16
N GLY A 224 1.62 2.45 38.79
CA GLY A 224 1.48 1.21 39.55
C GLY A 224 1.31 -0.06 38.69
N TYR A 225 1.76 -0.03 37.42
CA TYR A 225 1.80 -1.17 36.51
C TYR A 225 3.17 -1.85 36.49
N THR A 226 3.19 -3.14 36.13
CA THR A 226 4.43 -3.89 35.89
C THR A 226 4.73 -3.96 34.39
N ALA A 227 5.92 -3.49 33.99
CA ALA A 227 6.41 -3.60 32.61
C ALA A 227 6.80 -5.06 32.30
N SER A 228 5.82 -5.89 31.92
CA SER A 228 6.11 -7.27 31.52
C SER A 228 6.88 -7.29 30.18
N PRO A 229 7.76 -8.29 29.94
CA PRO A 229 8.52 -8.36 28.69
C PRO A 229 7.63 -8.36 27.43
N GLN A 230 6.49 -9.05 27.48
CA GLN A 230 5.51 -9.07 26.38
C GLN A 230 4.87 -7.69 26.14
N PHE A 231 4.55 -6.96 27.22
CA PHE A 231 3.98 -5.63 27.12
C PHE A 231 4.97 -4.64 26.49
N VAL A 232 6.22 -4.67 26.96
CA VAL A 232 7.32 -3.86 26.40
C VAL A 232 7.53 -4.19 24.93
N GLU A 233 7.59 -5.48 24.57
CA GLU A 233 7.75 -5.90 23.18
C GLU A 233 6.64 -5.36 22.28
N LYS A 234 5.37 -5.42 22.73
CA LYS A 234 4.24 -4.91 21.95
C LYS A 234 4.25 -3.38 21.82
N LEU A 235 4.70 -2.65 22.84
CA LEU A 235 4.90 -1.20 22.74
C LEU A 235 5.99 -0.85 21.72
N MET A 236 7.10 -1.59 21.71
CA MET A 236 8.18 -1.42 20.72
C MET A 236 7.68 -1.70 19.30
N GLN A 237 6.94 -2.79 19.11
CA GLN A 237 6.32 -3.12 17.81
C GLN A 237 5.34 -2.03 17.36
N LEU A 238 4.55 -1.48 18.29
CA LEU A 238 3.61 -0.40 18.00
C LEU A 238 4.33 0.90 17.58
N GLN A 239 5.34 1.34 18.33
CA GLN A 239 6.17 2.49 17.99
C GLN A 239 6.78 2.34 16.58
N GLN A 240 7.35 1.16 16.30
CA GLN A 240 7.92 0.87 14.99
C GLN A 240 6.86 0.95 13.89
N THR A 241 5.68 0.36 14.11
CA THR A 241 4.58 0.39 13.14
C THR A 241 4.10 1.83 12.87
N LEU A 242 3.98 2.65 13.91
CA LEU A 242 3.60 4.06 13.82
C LEU A 242 4.64 4.92 13.08
N SER A 243 5.92 4.55 13.12
CA SER A 243 6.96 5.26 12.37
C SER A 243 6.88 5.02 10.86
N ILE A 244 6.30 3.89 10.44
CA ILE A 244 6.22 3.48 9.03
C ILE A 244 4.83 3.80 8.44
N HIS A 245 3.77 3.64 9.23
CA HIS A 245 2.39 3.71 8.77
C HIS A 245 1.63 4.88 9.40
N HIS A 246 0.83 5.56 8.57
CA HIS A 246 -0.01 6.67 9.03
C HIS A 246 -1.21 6.22 9.90
N GLY A 247 -1.67 4.98 9.72
CA GLY A 247 -2.79 4.41 10.46
C GLY A 247 -2.48 2.99 10.93
N VAL A 248 -2.87 2.69 12.16
CA VAL A 248 -2.65 1.40 12.82
C VAL A 248 -3.96 0.93 13.45
N MET A 249 -4.23 -0.38 13.37
CA MET A 249 -5.32 -1.03 14.11
C MET A 249 -4.69 -1.88 15.22
N LEU A 250 -5.18 -1.73 16.44
CA LEU A 250 -4.89 -2.61 17.55
C LEU A 250 -6.04 -3.60 17.66
N VAL A 251 -5.72 -4.90 17.56
CA VAL A 251 -6.68 -6.01 17.59
C VAL A 251 -6.37 -6.88 18.80
#